data_AF-A0A7K8TLK5-F1
#
_entry.id   AF-A0A7K8TLK5-F1
#
_cell.length_a   1.000
_cell.length_b   1.000
_cell.length_c   1.000
_cell.angle_alpha   90.00
_cell.angle_beta   90.00
_cell.angle_gamma   90.00
#
_symmetry.space_group_name_H-M   'P 1'
#
loop_
_entity.id
_entity.type
_entity.pdbx_description
1 polymer ?
#
loop_
_entity_poly.entity_id
_entity_poly.type
_entity_poly.pdbx_seq_one_letter_code
_entity_poly.pdbx_strand_id
1 'polypeptide(L)'
;AIVNLPVEDFNAALGRARLSGPQVALARDIRRRGKNKVAAQKCRRRKLEALARLQAELGRLGRERERLLRARGQAERALGALRRDMARVTAQVLGALRDRDGDVPTPGAEGFGLSLAPDGGLGLG
;
A
#
# COMPACT_ATOMS: atom_id res chain seq x y z
N ALA A 1 -43.16 -13.27 -9.01
CA ALA A 1 -43.60 -12.27 -8.02
C ALA A 1 -43.78 -10.91 -8.70
N ILE A 2 -44.85 -10.17 -8.38
CA ILE A 2 -45.22 -8.87 -8.98
C ILE A 2 -44.10 -7.81 -8.98
N VAL A 3 -43.12 -7.96 -8.08
CA VAL A 3 -41.95 -7.07 -7.93
C VAL A 3 -40.95 -7.21 -9.09
N ASN A 4 -40.83 -8.39 -9.70
CA ASN A 4 -39.81 -8.71 -10.70
C ASN A 4 -40.33 -8.72 -12.14
N LEU A 5 -41.64 -8.57 -12.36
CA LEU A 5 -42.18 -8.51 -13.72
C LEU A 5 -41.62 -7.28 -14.46
N PRO A 6 -41.41 -7.33 -15.78
CA PRO A 6 -41.31 -6.13 -16.63
C PRO A 6 -42.52 -5.20 -16.43
N VAL A 7 -42.38 -3.91 -16.75
CA VAL A 7 -43.47 -2.95 -16.49
C VAL A 7 -44.63 -3.15 -17.47
N GLU A 8 -44.31 -3.60 -18.68
CA GLU A 8 -45.21 -3.95 -19.77
C GLU A 8 -46.08 -5.13 -19.35
N ASP A 9 -45.46 -6.23 -18.92
CA ASP A 9 -46.16 -7.43 -18.44
C ASP A 9 -47.01 -7.15 -17.20
N PHE A 10 -46.51 -6.30 -16.31
CA PHE A 10 -47.24 -5.88 -15.13
C PHE A 10 -48.50 -5.08 -15.51
N ASN A 11 -48.38 -4.11 -16.41
CA ASN A 11 -49.53 -3.32 -16.87
C ASN A 11 -50.52 -4.17 -17.67
N ALA A 12 -50.04 -5.09 -18.50
CA ALA A 12 -50.89 -6.05 -19.22
C ALA A 12 -51.66 -6.96 -18.26
N ALA A 13 -51.01 -7.46 -17.20
CA ALA A 13 -51.67 -8.26 -16.17
C ALA A 13 -52.76 -7.47 -15.42
N LEU A 14 -52.50 -6.19 -15.09
CA LEU A 14 -53.50 -5.32 -14.47
C LEU A 14 -54.70 -5.05 -15.39
N GLY A 15 -54.45 -4.85 -16.69
CA GLY A 15 -55.51 -4.62 -17.69
C GLY A 15 -56.40 -5.84 -17.91
N ARG A 16 -55.81 -7.05 -17.94
CA ARG A 16 -56.55 -8.32 -18.09
C ARG A 16 -57.43 -8.64 -16.87
N ALA A 17 -57.01 -8.23 -15.68
CA ALA A 17 -57.68 -8.55 -14.42
C ALA A 17 -58.95 -7.70 -14.13
N ARG A 18 -59.33 -6.74 -15.00
CA ARG A 18 -60.50 -5.85 -14.83
C ARG A 18 -60.61 -5.22 -13.43
N LEU A 19 -59.47 -4.81 -12.87
CA LEU A 19 -59.38 -4.24 -11.52
C LEU A 19 -59.97 -2.82 -11.45
N SER A 20 -60.52 -2.45 -10.30
CA SER A 20 -60.94 -1.07 -10.04
C SER A 20 -59.73 -0.13 -9.85
N GLY A 21 -59.93 1.18 -10.02
CA GLY A 21 -58.89 2.20 -9.82
C GLY A 21 -58.12 2.05 -8.49
N PRO A 22 -58.80 1.90 -7.34
CA PRO A 22 -58.14 1.66 -6.04
C PRO A 22 -57.31 0.38 -6.00
N GLN A 23 -57.78 -0.72 -6.61
CA GLN A 23 -57.04 -1.99 -6.66
C GLN A 23 -55.77 -1.88 -7.52
N VAL A 24 -55.84 -1.16 -8.65
CA VAL A 24 -54.66 -0.86 -9.48
C VAL A 24 -53.64 -0.03 -8.71
N ALA A 25 -54.09 0.99 -7.98
CA ALA A 25 -53.22 1.82 -7.14
C ALA A 25 -52.53 0.97 -6.05
N LEU A 26 -53.28 0.08 -5.38
CA LEU A 26 -52.73 -0.83 -4.38
C LEU A 26 -51.68 -1.78 -4.97
N ALA A 27 -51.93 -2.38 -6.13
CA ALA A 27 -50.99 -3.28 -6.78
C ALA A 27 -49.68 -2.58 -7.17
N ARG A 28 -49.77 -1.34 -7.70
CA ARG A 28 -48.61 -0.49 -7.99
C ARG A 28 -47.82 -0.17 -6.72
N ASP A 29 -48.51 0.13 -5.64
CA ASP A 29 -47.88 0.48 -4.38
C ASP A 29 -47.16 -0.73 -3.72
N ILE A 30 -47.77 -1.91 -3.76
CA ILE A 30 -47.13 -3.17 -3.34
C ILE A 30 -45.86 -3.41 -4.16
N ARG A 31 -45.93 -3.29 -5.48
CA ARG A 31 -44.78 -3.45 -6.37
C ARG A 31 -43.69 -2.42 -6.08
N ARG A 32 -44.04 -1.15 -5.85
CA ARG A 32 -43.12 -0.07 -5.47
C ARG A 32 -42.40 -0.38 -4.15
N ARG A 33 -43.13 -0.73 -3.10
CA ARG A 33 -42.58 -1.12 -1.79
C ARG A 33 -41.67 -2.34 -1.89
N GLY A 34 -42.07 -3.34 -2.68
CA GLY A 34 -41.25 -4.53 -2.95
C GLY A 34 -39.93 -4.20 -3.65
N LYS A 35 -39.96 -3.33 -4.68
CA LYS A 35 -38.74 -2.86 -5.35
C LYS A 35 -37.82 -2.10 -4.38
N ASN A 36 -38.37 -1.22 -3.55
CA ASN A 36 -37.60 -0.49 -2.54
C ASN A 36 -36.95 -1.43 -1.50
N LYS A 37 -37.65 -2.49 -1.08
CA LYS A 37 -37.08 -3.52 -0.19
C LYS A 37 -35.87 -4.20 -0.82
N VAL A 38 -35.98 -4.62 -2.08
CA VAL A 38 -34.86 -5.24 -2.83
C VAL A 38 -33.71 -4.27 -3.02
N ALA A 39 -33.99 -3.00 -3.33
CA ALA A 39 -32.97 -1.97 -3.48
C ALA A 39 -32.21 -1.73 -2.15
N ALA A 40 -32.93 -1.65 -1.04
CA ALA A 40 -32.32 -1.53 0.30
C ALA A 40 -31.45 -2.74 0.64
N GLN A 41 -31.89 -3.96 0.32
CA GLN A 41 -31.09 -5.17 0.49
C GLN A 41 -29.82 -5.14 -0.36
N LYS A 42 -29.91 -4.77 -1.65
CA LYS A 42 -28.74 -4.63 -2.53
C LYS A 42 -27.77 -3.56 -2.02
N CYS A 43 -28.28 -2.43 -1.53
CA CYS A 43 -27.46 -1.38 -0.94
C CYS A 43 -26.70 -1.88 0.30
N ARG A 44 -27.40 -2.52 1.24
CA ARG A 44 -26.79 -3.13 2.43
C ARG A 44 -25.74 -4.16 2.05
N ARG A 45 -26.04 -5.04 1.10
CA ARG A 45 -25.10 -6.06 0.62
C ARG A 45 -23.84 -5.44 0.04
N ARG A 46 -23.96 -4.45 -0.85
CA ARG A 46 -22.81 -3.72 -1.42
C ARG A 46 -21.95 -3.06 -0.33
N LYS A 47 -22.58 -2.46 0.69
CA LYS A 47 -21.86 -1.84 1.81
C LYS A 47 -21.08 -2.88 2.62
N LEU A 48 -21.66 -4.05 2.89
CA LEU A 48 -21.00 -5.14 3.59
C LEU A 48 -19.85 -5.74 2.75
N GLU A 49 -20.05 -5.92 1.45
CA GLU A 49 -18.99 -6.37 0.52
C GLU A 49 -17.81 -5.38 0.50
N ALA A 50 -18.09 -4.08 0.50
CA ALA A 50 -17.05 -3.04 0.58
C ALA A 50 -16.29 -3.08 1.91
N LEU A 51 -17.00 -3.22 3.05
CA LEU A 51 -16.37 -3.36 4.36
C LEU A 51 -15.45 -4.58 4.42
N ALA A 52 -15.91 -5.73 3.94
CA ALA A 52 -15.12 -6.96 3.92
C ALA A 52 -13.84 -6.80 3.07
N ARG A 53 -13.93 -6.15 1.89
CA ARG A 53 -12.77 -5.85 1.04
C ARG A 53 -11.77 -4.95 1.76
N LEU A 54 -12.23 -3.87 2.39
CA LEU A 54 -11.37 -2.94 3.14
C LEU A 54 -10.68 -3.64 4.32
N GLN A 55 -11.39 -4.51 5.05
CA GLN A 55 -10.80 -5.30 6.14
C GLN A 55 -9.69 -6.23 5.62
N ALA A 56 -9.91 -6.90 4.49
CA ALA A 56 -8.90 -7.76 3.87
C ALA A 56 -7.68 -6.96 3.42
N GLU A 57 -7.89 -5.76 2.85
CA GLU A 57 -6.82 -4.87 2.43
C GLU A 57 -6.00 -4.34 3.61
N LEU A 58 -6.66 -3.90 4.69
CA LEU A 58 -5.98 -3.52 5.93
C LEU A 58 -5.11 -4.66 6.47
N GLY A 59 -5.65 -5.89 6.48
CA GLY A 59 -4.88 -7.07 6.89
C GLY A 59 -3.67 -7.33 5.99
N ARG A 60 -3.81 -7.16 4.67
CA ARG A 60 -2.71 -7.30 3.70
C ARG A 60 -1.62 -6.24 3.95
N LEU A 61 -2.02 -4.98 4.10
CA LEU A 61 -1.13 -3.86 4.36
C LEU A 61 -0.40 -4.02 5.71
N GLY A 62 -1.09 -4.51 6.74
CA GLY A 62 -0.49 -4.83 8.03
C GLY A 62 0.64 -5.86 7.92
N ARG A 63 0.39 -6.99 7.23
CA ARG A 63 1.41 -8.02 6.99
C ARG A 63 2.59 -7.49 6.19
N GLU A 64 2.33 -6.66 5.18
CA GLU A 64 3.38 -6.06 4.37
C GLU A 64 4.25 -5.08 5.18
N ARG A 65 3.63 -4.26 6.02
CA ARG A 65 4.34 -3.39 6.96
C ARG A 65 5.26 -4.19 7.89
N GLU A 66 4.78 -5.29 8.47
CA GLU A 66 5.61 -6.15 9.32
C GLU A 66 6.77 -6.81 8.57
N ARG A 67 6.54 -7.23 7.32
CA ARG A 67 7.60 -7.74 6.44
C ARG A 67 8.69 -6.68 6.21
N LEU A 68 8.30 -5.46 5.87
CA LEU A 68 9.20 -4.35 5.61
C LEU A 68 9.98 -3.93 6.87
N LEU A 69 9.34 -3.89 8.05
CA LEU A 69 10.02 -3.60 9.32
C LEU A 69 11.08 -4.66 9.64
N ARG A 70 10.80 -5.95 9.40
CA ARG A 70 11.78 -7.02 9.57
C ARG A 70 12.96 -6.86 8.61
N ALA A 71 12.69 -6.59 7.33
CA ALA A 71 13.72 -6.36 6.32
C ALA A 71 14.60 -5.15 6.69
N ARG A 72 14.00 -4.04 7.14
CA ARG A 72 14.74 -2.86 7.61
C ARG A 72 15.69 -3.21 8.75
N GLY A 73 15.20 -3.92 9.77
CA GLY A 73 16.05 -4.34 10.90
C GLY A 73 17.18 -5.29 10.49
N GLN A 74 16.96 -6.16 9.48
CA GLN A 74 18.04 -6.99 8.91
C GLN A 74 19.09 -6.13 8.20
N ALA A 75 18.66 -5.15 7.39
CA ALA A 75 19.55 -4.24 6.69
C ALA A 75 20.38 -3.37 7.67
N GLU A 76 19.76 -2.85 8.72
CA GLU A 76 20.45 -2.09 9.78
C GLU A 76 21.55 -2.92 10.45
N ARG A 77 21.27 -4.20 10.76
CA ARG A 77 22.26 -5.12 11.32
C ARG A 77 23.42 -5.40 10.35
N ALA A 78 23.11 -5.66 9.08
CA ALA A 78 24.11 -5.91 8.05
C ALA A 78 25.02 -4.70 7.85
N LEU A 79 24.44 -3.49 7.78
CA LEU A 79 25.19 -2.24 7.69
C LEU A 79 26.08 -2.01 8.92
N GLY A 80 25.58 -2.32 10.11
CA GLY A 80 26.36 -2.26 11.35
C GLY A 80 27.54 -3.22 11.35
N ALA A 81 27.39 -4.43 10.82
CA ALA A 81 28.48 -5.40 10.67
C ALA A 81 29.55 -4.90 9.69
N LEU A 82 29.13 -4.45 8.50
CA LEU A 82 30.04 -3.93 7.49
C LEU A 82 30.86 -2.73 8.01
N ARG A 83 30.23 -1.82 8.76
CA ARG A 83 30.94 -0.69 9.41
C ARG A 83 32.01 -1.16 10.38
N ARG A 84 31.75 -2.19 11.18
CA ARG A 84 32.74 -2.78 12.10
C ARG A 84 33.88 -3.45 11.34
N ASP A 85 33.57 -4.19 10.29
CA ASP A 85 34.57 -4.85 9.46
C ASP A 85 35.48 -3.82 8.76
N MET A 86 34.90 -2.75 8.21
CA MET A 86 35.64 -1.63 7.65
C MET A 86 36.57 -1.00 8.69
N ALA A 87 36.06 -0.66 9.87
CA ALA A 87 36.88 -0.08 10.94
C ALA A 87 38.05 -1.01 11.34
N ARG A 88 37.81 -2.32 11.42
CA ARG A 88 38.84 -3.33 11.70
C ARG A 88 39.92 -3.35 10.63
N VAL A 89 39.52 -3.43 9.35
CA VAL A 89 40.48 -3.49 8.23
C VAL A 89 41.26 -2.19 8.12
N THR A 90 40.60 -1.03 8.27
CA THR A 90 41.28 0.27 8.30
C THR A 90 42.33 0.32 9.42
N ALA A 91 41.99 -0.12 10.63
CA ALA A 91 42.94 -0.16 11.74
C ALA A 91 44.11 -1.14 11.49
N GLN A 92 43.85 -2.29 10.87
CA GLN A 92 44.89 -3.26 10.50
C GLN A 92 45.85 -2.71 9.45
N VAL A 93 45.34 -2.06 8.40
CA VAL A 93 46.17 -1.46 7.36
C VAL A 93 47.00 -0.31 7.94
N LEU A 94 46.39 0.61 8.69
CA LEU A 94 47.13 1.70 9.33
C LEU A 94 48.16 1.20 10.35
N GLY A 95 47.84 0.12 11.09
CA GLY A 95 48.77 -0.52 12.01
C GLY A 95 49.93 -1.22 11.32
N ALA A 96 49.70 -1.87 10.18
CA ALA A 96 50.73 -2.53 9.38
C ALA A 96 51.63 -1.52 8.63
N LEU A 97 51.11 -0.32 8.36
CA LEU A 97 51.85 0.79 7.76
C LEU A 97 52.64 1.62 8.79
N ARG A 98 52.52 1.36 10.09
CA ARG A 98 53.38 1.97 11.11
C ARG A 98 54.77 1.33 11.06
N ASP A 99 55.77 2.13 10.73
CA ASP A 99 57.18 1.72 10.74
C ASP A 99 57.72 1.49 12.17
N ARG A 100 58.94 0.92 12.27
CA ARG A 100 59.62 0.53 13.52
C ARG A 100 59.76 1.64 14.57
N ASP A 101 59.57 2.91 14.19
CA ASP A 101 59.65 4.08 15.07
C ASP A 101 58.28 4.59 15.56
N GLY A 102 57.18 3.91 15.23
CA GLY A 102 55.83 4.20 15.75
C GLY A 102 55.07 5.32 15.04
N ASP A 103 55.65 5.90 13.99
CA ASP A 103 55.02 6.99 13.24
C ASP A 103 54.00 6.46 12.22
N VAL A 104 52.86 7.15 12.11
CA VAL A 104 51.84 6.85 11.09
C VAL A 104 52.23 7.64 9.84
N PRO A 105 52.26 7.05 8.63
CA PRO A 105 52.40 7.84 7.42
C PRO A 105 51.20 8.80 7.35
N THR A 106 51.43 10.08 7.63
CA THR A 106 50.47 11.15 7.44
C THR A 106 50.18 11.25 5.94
N PRO A 107 48.95 10.98 5.46
CA PRO A 107 48.59 11.33 4.11
C PRO A 107 48.60 12.87 4.06
N GLY A 108 49.64 13.46 3.45
CA GLY A 108 49.81 14.90 3.37
C GLY A 108 51.16 15.45 3.84
N ALA A 109 52.11 14.61 4.27
CA ALA A 109 53.48 15.07 4.50
C ALA A 109 54.19 15.51 3.20
N GLU A 110 53.68 15.07 2.04
CA GLU A 110 54.03 15.65 0.74
C GLU A 110 52.76 16.13 0.04
N GLY A 111 52.38 17.38 0.32
CA GLY A 111 51.97 18.36 -0.68
C GLY A 111 50.82 18.10 -1.65
N PHE A 112 49.98 17.07 -1.49
CA PHE A 112 48.87 16.82 -2.42
C PHE A 112 47.50 16.93 -1.73
N GLY A 113 46.82 18.06 -1.94
CA GLY A 113 45.41 18.28 -1.60
C GLY A 113 44.51 17.97 -2.77
N LEU A 114 43.55 17.05 -2.59
CA LEU A 114 42.50 16.82 -3.58
C LEU A 114 41.44 17.94 -3.48
N SER A 115 41.28 18.72 -4.55
CA SER A 115 40.25 19.75 -4.66
C SER A 115 39.16 19.31 -5.63
N LEU A 116 37.89 19.49 -5.24
CA LEU A 116 36.73 19.16 -6.06
C LEU A 116 36.29 20.40 -6.83
N ALA A 117 36.39 20.35 -8.16
CA ALA A 117 35.92 21.40 -9.04
C ALA A 117 34.38 21.45 -9.06
N PRO A 118 33.77 22.61 -9.40
CA PRO A 118 32.31 22.79 -9.37
C PRO A 118 31.53 21.88 -10.33
N ASP A 119 32.21 21.29 -11.32
CA ASP A 119 31.70 20.32 -12.28
C ASP A 119 31.82 18.86 -11.81
N GLY A 120 32.36 18.64 -10.61
CA GLY A 120 32.56 17.32 -10.00
C GLY A 120 33.88 16.65 -10.38
N GLY A 121 34.78 17.32 -11.10
CA GLY A 121 36.13 16.83 -11.36
C GLY A 121 36.99 16.83 -10.09
N LEU A 122 37.74 15.76 -9.83
CA LEU A 122 38.73 15.69 -8.76
C LEU A 122 40.12 16.05 -9.32
N GLY A 123 40.72 17.13 -8.82
CA GLY A 123 42.07 17.58 -9.18
C GLY A 123 43.05 17.43 -8.00
N LEU A 124 44.30 17.03 -8.31
CA LEU A 124 45.42 17.02 -7.37
C LEU A 124 46.13 18.37 -7.41
N GLY A 125 46.26 19.04 -6.26
CA GLY A 125 47.03 20.29 -6.10
C GLY A 125 48.11 20.14 -5.05
#